data_AF-A0A929C6P0-F1
#
_entry.id   AF-A0A929C6P0-F1
#
_cell.length_a   1.000
_cell.length_b   1.000
_cell.length_c   1.000
_cell.angle_alpha   90.00
_cell.angle_beta   90.00
_cell.angle_gamma   90.00
#
_symmetry.space_group_name_H-M   'P 1'
#
loop_
_entity.id
_entity.type
_entity.pdbx_description
1 polymer ?
#
loop_
_entity_poly.entity_id
_entity_poly.type
_entity_poly.pdbx_seq_one_letter_code
_entity_poly.pdbx_strand_id
1 'polypeptide(L)'
;MKEELKIIKKSFGQSLINLCCGYIKEFSAKRNKDYKLTEDALKKISEYNGDINNLKSTIERTLLYVDNTRFDSDNEVFEINDCDINFYDYDFKAKPDDKNIMITNKYTKTILLLDKLENASQEVKSKNYNLTSVNVGNLCPTPISAPAISDALRKHRKKILYLMKKHPEKWRIIRKEFRPLLNIIAVKPDLEDYFKFERS
;
A
#
# COMPACT_ATOMS: atom_id res chain seq x y z
N MET A 1 -7.15 -46.60 0.53
CA MET A 1 -7.33 -45.67 -0.61
C MET A 1 -8.07 -44.36 -0.29
N LYS A 2 -9.37 -44.31 0.06
CA LYS A 2 -10.03 -43.01 0.36
C LYS A 2 -9.57 -42.36 1.68
N GLU A 3 -9.27 -43.17 2.70
CA GLU A 3 -8.78 -42.69 4.01
C GLU A 3 -7.36 -42.09 3.93
N GLU A 4 -6.46 -42.76 3.21
CA GLU A 4 -5.06 -42.33 3.04
C GLU A 4 -4.95 -41.01 2.27
N LEU A 5 -5.76 -40.82 1.23
CA LEU A 5 -5.84 -39.56 0.49
C LEU A 5 -6.29 -38.39 1.40
N LYS A 6 -7.16 -38.67 2.38
CA LYS A 6 -7.64 -37.67 3.33
C LYS A 6 -6.56 -37.28 4.34
N ILE A 7 -5.77 -38.25 4.79
CA ILE A 7 -4.63 -38.05 5.68
C ILE A 7 -3.53 -37.25 4.99
N ILE A 8 -3.18 -37.60 3.74
CA ILE A 8 -2.17 -36.91 2.93
C ILE A 8 -2.59 -35.45 2.66
N LYS A 9 -3.86 -35.20 2.33
CA LYS A 9 -4.35 -33.81 2.15
C LYS A 9 -4.28 -33.00 3.43
N LYS A 10 -4.59 -33.61 4.58
CA LYS A 10 -4.56 -32.93 5.88
C LYS A 10 -3.12 -32.61 6.32
N SER A 11 -2.16 -33.51 6.09
CA SER A 11 -0.74 -33.26 6.39
C SER A 11 -0.14 -32.20 5.46
N PHE A 12 -0.53 -32.20 4.19
CA PHE A 12 -0.13 -31.18 3.22
C PHE A 12 -0.65 -29.79 3.60
N GLY A 13 -1.95 -29.68 3.92
CA GLY A 13 -2.54 -28.42 4.38
C GLY A 13 -1.89 -27.88 5.66
N GLN A 14 -1.54 -28.76 6.61
CA GLN A 14 -0.81 -28.37 7.82
C GLN A 14 0.61 -27.87 7.51
N SER A 15 1.28 -28.48 6.53
CA SER A 15 2.61 -28.06 6.09
C SER A 15 2.57 -26.67 5.44
N LEU A 16 1.53 -26.38 4.64
CA LEU A 16 1.31 -25.05 4.06
C LEU A 16 1.05 -23.99 5.13
N ILE A 17 0.21 -24.29 6.11
CA ILE A 17 -0.03 -23.40 7.26
C ILE A 17 1.28 -23.10 7.99
N ASN A 18 2.07 -24.12 8.30
CA ASN A 18 3.34 -23.95 9.02
C ASN A 18 4.32 -23.08 8.22
N LEU A 19 4.38 -23.27 6.90
CA LEU A 19 5.23 -22.49 6.00
C LEU A 19 4.78 -21.02 5.93
N CYS A 20 3.47 -20.77 5.79
CA CYS A 20 2.90 -19.42 5.86
C CYS A 20 3.15 -18.74 7.21
N CYS A 21 2.97 -19.45 8.31
CA CYS A 21 3.29 -18.95 9.65
C CYS A 21 4.77 -18.60 9.80
N GLY A 22 5.66 -19.39 9.18
CA GLY A 22 7.09 -19.08 9.11
C GLY A 22 7.37 -17.75 8.41
N TYR A 23 6.78 -17.54 7.22
CA TYR A 23 6.91 -16.28 6.48
C TYR A 23 6.34 -15.09 7.26
N ILE A 24 5.20 -15.26 7.92
CA ILE A 24 4.60 -14.20 8.72
C ILE A 24 5.50 -13.85 9.91
N LYS A 25 6.10 -14.84 10.58
CA LYS A 25 7.06 -14.59 11.67
C LYS A 25 8.31 -13.86 11.19
N GLU A 26 8.86 -14.24 10.03
CA GLU A 26 10.00 -13.52 9.43
C GLU A 26 9.65 -12.06 9.11
N PHE A 27 8.42 -11.81 8.61
CA PHE A 27 7.94 -10.46 8.31
C PHE A 27 7.63 -9.65 9.56
N SER A 28 7.05 -10.30 10.57
CA SER A 28 6.78 -9.74 11.90
C SER A 28 8.06 -9.25 12.56
N ALA A 29 9.10 -10.10 12.58
CA ALA A 29 10.41 -9.77 13.15
C ALA A 29 11.07 -8.58 12.43
N LYS A 30 10.93 -8.49 11.09
CA LYS A 30 11.51 -7.39 10.30
C LYS A 30 10.84 -6.04 10.54
N ARG A 31 9.59 -6.01 11.00
CA ARG A 31 8.81 -4.77 11.16
C ARG A 31 8.38 -4.49 12.59
N ASN A 32 8.76 -5.34 13.54
CA ASN A 32 8.37 -5.28 14.94
C ASN A 32 6.85 -5.13 15.11
N LYS A 33 6.08 -5.96 14.39
CA LYS A 33 4.62 -5.96 14.39
C LYS A 33 4.09 -7.39 14.51
N ASP A 34 3.09 -7.59 15.35
CA ASP A 34 2.45 -8.90 15.48
C ASP A 34 1.32 -9.07 14.46
N TYR A 35 1.36 -10.19 13.75
CA TYR A 35 0.36 -10.58 12.77
C TYR A 35 -0.29 -11.89 13.20
N LYS A 36 -1.62 -11.96 13.13
CA LYS A 36 -2.38 -13.15 13.48
C LYS A 36 -3.28 -13.56 12.33
N LEU A 37 -3.15 -14.79 11.85
CA LEU A 37 -4.08 -15.37 10.89
C LEU A 37 -5.38 -15.75 11.60
N THR A 38 -6.53 -15.43 11.01
CA THR A 38 -7.83 -15.93 11.49
C THR A 38 -8.05 -17.39 11.07
N GLU A 39 -9.00 -18.05 11.71
CA GLU A 39 -9.32 -19.46 11.40
C GLU A 39 -9.74 -19.65 9.93
N ASP A 40 -10.46 -18.69 9.36
CA ASP A 40 -10.86 -18.69 7.96
C ASP A 40 -9.65 -18.55 7.01
N ALA A 41 -8.68 -17.71 7.38
CA ALA A 41 -7.44 -17.56 6.64
C ALA A 41 -6.61 -18.85 6.65
N LEU A 42 -6.53 -19.53 7.80
CA LEU A 42 -5.86 -20.84 7.93
C LEU A 42 -6.55 -21.90 7.07
N LYS A 43 -7.89 -21.92 7.08
CA LYS A 43 -8.67 -22.84 6.25
C LYS A 43 -8.40 -22.61 4.76
N LYS A 44 -8.41 -21.34 4.33
CA LYS A 44 -8.11 -20.96 2.94
C LYS A 44 -6.70 -21.35 2.51
N ILE A 45 -5.70 -21.22 3.40
CA ILE A 45 -4.32 -21.70 3.16
C ILE A 45 -4.29 -23.23 3.06
N SER A 46 -5.02 -23.94 3.94
CA SER A 46 -5.01 -25.41 3.96
C SER A 46 -5.66 -26.05 2.73
N GLU A 47 -6.62 -25.34 2.12
CA GLU A 47 -7.33 -25.77 0.91
C GLU A 47 -6.62 -25.35 -0.38
N TYR A 48 -5.52 -24.59 -0.28
CA TYR A 48 -4.74 -24.15 -1.44
C TYR A 48 -3.98 -25.33 -2.06
N ASN A 49 -4.26 -25.60 -3.33
CA ASN A 49 -3.58 -26.63 -4.13
C ASN A 49 -2.76 -26.04 -5.30
N GLY A 50 -2.44 -24.74 -5.25
CA GLY A 50 -1.68 -24.06 -6.30
C GLY A 50 -0.16 -24.15 -6.10
N ASP A 51 0.58 -23.32 -6.82
CA ASP A 51 2.05 -23.31 -6.80
C ASP A 51 2.59 -22.75 -5.47
N ILE A 52 3.26 -23.63 -4.71
CA ILE A 52 3.92 -23.30 -3.43
C ILE A 52 4.95 -22.18 -3.61
N ASN A 53 5.58 -22.07 -4.77
CA ASN A 53 6.60 -21.04 -5.02
C ASN A 53 6.00 -19.62 -4.94
N ASN A 54 4.73 -19.46 -5.33
CA ASN A 54 4.00 -18.19 -5.25
C ASN A 54 3.37 -17.95 -3.89
N LEU A 55 3.41 -18.92 -2.97
CA LEU A 55 2.83 -18.79 -1.64
C LEU A 55 3.54 -17.71 -0.84
N LYS A 56 4.88 -17.67 -0.91
CA LYS A 56 5.69 -16.65 -0.26
C LYS A 56 5.28 -15.26 -0.74
N SER A 57 5.40 -14.99 -2.04
CA SER A 57 5.07 -13.69 -2.63
C SER A 57 3.62 -13.27 -2.36
N THR A 58 2.69 -14.21 -2.33
CA THR A 58 1.28 -13.95 -1.99
C THR A 58 1.10 -13.53 -0.54
N ILE A 59 1.74 -14.21 0.41
CA ILE A 59 1.71 -13.83 1.83
C ILE A 59 2.39 -12.48 2.05
N GLU A 60 3.54 -12.23 1.42
CA GLU A 60 4.22 -10.92 1.51
C GLU A 60 3.32 -9.78 0.99
N ARG A 61 2.65 -9.98 -0.15
CA ARG A 61 1.68 -9.01 -0.70
C ARG A 61 0.48 -8.80 0.22
N THR A 62 -0.01 -9.86 0.84
CA THR A 62 -1.12 -9.82 1.80
C THR A 62 -0.73 -9.04 3.05
N LEU A 63 0.45 -9.31 3.62
CA LEU A 63 0.97 -8.59 4.78
C LEU A 63 1.16 -7.11 4.47
N LEU A 64 1.71 -6.79 3.29
CA LEU A 64 1.79 -5.41 2.83
C LEU A 64 0.41 -4.79 2.71
N TYR A 65 -0.58 -5.48 2.14
CA TYR A 65 -1.94 -4.98 2.02
C TYR A 65 -2.51 -4.62 3.38
N VAL A 66 -2.52 -5.57 4.33
CA VAL A 66 -3.03 -5.39 5.70
C VAL A 66 -2.33 -4.24 6.42
N ASP A 67 -1.00 -4.15 6.32
CA ASP A 67 -0.20 -3.06 6.90
C ASP A 67 -0.61 -1.69 6.33
N ASN A 68 -1.09 -1.62 5.08
CA ASN A 68 -1.51 -0.37 4.45
C ASN A 68 -2.96 -0.01 4.72
N THR A 69 -3.86 -0.98 4.81
CA THR A 69 -5.28 -0.75 5.12
C THR A 69 -5.49 -0.43 6.59
N ARG A 70 -4.70 -1.02 7.49
CA ARG A 70 -4.87 -0.89 8.95
C ARG A 70 -3.79 -0.01 9.62
N PHE A 71 -3.08 0.81 8.83
CA PHE A 71 -1.97 1.67 9.29
C PHE A 71 -2.35 2.68 10.40
N ASP A 72 -3.63 3.07 10.50
CA ASP A 72 -4.12 4.07 11.46
C ASP A 72 -4.76 3.43 12.71
N SER A 73 -4.71 2.11 12.82
CA SER A 73 -5.20 1.37 13.98
C SER A 73 -4.08 1.30 15.01
N ASP A 74 -4.31 1.82 16.23
CA ASP A 74 -3.46 1.61 17.42
C ASP A 74 -3.47 0.13 17.91
N ASN A 75 -3.82 -0.80 17.03
CA ASN A 75 -3.90 -2.21 17.37
C ASN A 75 -2.48 -2.80 17.36
N GLU A 76 -2.06 -3.30 18.51
CA GLU A 76 -0.80 -4.03 18.68
C GLU A 76 -0.75 -5.31 17.83
N VAL A 77 -1.91 -5.87 17.45
CA VAL A 77 -2.03 -7.11 16.67
C VAL A 77 -2.82 -6.88 15.37
N PHE A 78 -2.20 -7.20 14.24
CA PHE A 78 -2.80 -7.11 12.92
C PHE A 78 -3.40 -8.46 12.50
N GLU A 79 -4.73 -8.56 12.52
CA GLU A 79 -5.43 -9.75 12.06
C GLU A 79 -5.49 -9.83 10.53
N ILE A 80 -5.13 -10.98 9.97
CA ILE A 80 -5.18 -11.27 8.53
C ILE A 80 -6.38 -12.18 8.29
N ASN A 81 -7.34 -11.68 7.53
CA ASN A 81 -8.55 -12.42 7.16
C ASN A 81 -8.34 -13.18 5.85
N ASP A 82 -9.27 -14.10 5.57
CA ASP A 82 -9.28 -14.88 4.33
C ASP A 82 -9.34 -13.98 3.08
N CYS A 83 -10.08 -12.88 3.14
CA CYS A 83 -10.27 -11.90 2.07
C CYS A 83 -9.00 -11.09 1.80
N ASP A 84 -8.09 -11.01 2.78
CA ASP A 84 -6.81 -10.33 2.60
C ASP A 84 -5.84 -11.21 1.77
N ILE A 85 -6.01 -12.54 1.81
CA ILE A 85 -5.17 -13.50 1.09
C ILE A 85 -5.73 -13.76 -0.31
N ASN A 86 -5.04 -13.25 -1.33
CA ASN A 86 -5.43 -13.49 -2.73
C ASN A 86 -4.47 -14.44 -3.44
N PHE A 87 -4.90 -15.71 -3.55
CA PHE A 87 -4.15 -16.77 -4.26
C PHE A 87 -4.36 -16.78 -5.77
N TYR A 88 -5.37 -16.07 -6.27
CA TYR A 88 -5.62 -15.93 -7.69
C TYR A 88 -4.87 -14.70 -8.16
N ASP A 89 -3.59 -14.90 -8.52
CA ASP A 89 -2.91 -13.96 -9.39
C ASP A 89 -3.72 -13.90 -10.69
N TYR A 90 -4.44 -12.79 -10.89
CA TYR A 90 -4.83 -12.41 -12.23
C TYR A 90 -3.52 -12.25 -12.99
N ASP A 91 -3.28 -13.15 -13.94
CA ASP A 91 -2.07 -13.32 -14.74
C ASP A 91 -1.74 -12.03 -15.50
N PHE A 92 -1.22 -11.02 -14.79
CA PHE A 92 -0.51 -9.92 -15.42
C PHE A 92 0.85 -10.48 -15.79
N LYS A 93 0.97 -10.95 -17.03
CA LYS A 93 2.23 -10.98 -17.75
C LYS A 93 2.80 -9.56 -17.80
N ALA A 94 3.41 -9.13 -16.70
CA ALA A 94 4.18 -7.91 -16.64
C ALA A 94 5.39 -8.11 -17.55
N LYS A 95 5.54 -7.21 -18.54
CA LYS A 95 6.75 -7.15 -19.35
C LYS A 95 7.96 -6.99 -18.41
N PRO A 96 9.12 -7.61 -18.72
CA PRO A 96 10.24 -7.76 -17.80
C PRO A 96 11.03 -6.46 -17.50
N ASP A 97 10.51 -5.28 -17.84
CA ASP A 97 11.18 -3.99 -17.58
C ASP A 97 10.74 -3.31 -16.27
N ASP A 98 9.73 -3.83 -15.59
CA ASP A 98 9.22 -3.26 -14.32
C ASP A 98 9.95 -3.77 -13.07
N LYS A 99 11.28 -3.85 -13.13
CA LYS A 99 12.13 -4.13 -11.95
C LYS A 99 12.11 -3.00 -10.90
N ASN A 100 11.28 -1.96 -11.05
CA ASN A 100 11.13 -0.85 -10.11
C ASN A 100 9.75 -0.74 -9.44
N ILE A 101 8.77 -1.60 -9.73
CA ILE A 101 7.47 -1.59 -9.03
C ILE A 101 7.49 -2.54 -7.83
N MET A 102 8.59 -2.56 -7.07
CA MET A 102 8.61 -3.17 -5.73
C MET A 102 8.58 -2.11 -4.62
N ILE A 103 8.52 -0.83 -5.02
CA ILE A 103 8.19 0.26 -4.11
C ILE A 103 6.68 0.47 -4.21
N THR A 104 6.02 0.54 -3.05
CA THR A 104 4.69 1.16 -2.83
C THR A 104 3.47 0.25 -2.96
N ASN A 105 3.08 -0.35 -1.83
CA ASN A 105 1.66 -0.52 -1.48
C ASN A 105 1.25 0.52 -0.39
N LYS A 106 2.16 0.85 0.55
CA LYS A 106 1.99 1.87 1.63
C LYS A 106 1.67 3.28 1.15
N TYR A 107 2.27 3.64 0.02
CA TYR A 107 2.23 4.98 -0.55
C TYR A 107 1.42 5.07 -1.84
N THR A 108 0.90 3.96 -2.37
CA THR A 108 0.26 3.90 -3.70
C THR A 108 -0.93 4.84 -3.79
N LYS A 109 -1.81 4.84 -2.78
CA LYS A 109 -2.96 5.76 -2.74
C LYS A 109 -2.52 7.23 -2.74
N THR A 110 -1.42 7.53 -2.04
CA THR A 110 -0.87 8.89 -2.00
C THR A 110 -0.16 9.26 -3.31
N ILE A 111 0.57 8.33 -3.92
CA ILE A 111 1.20 8.53 -5.23
C ILE A 111 0.14 8.76 -6.29
N LEU A 112 -0.89 7.91 -6.36
CA LEU A 112 -2.00 8.06 -7.30
C LEU A 112 -2.74 9.39 -7.10
N LEU A 113 -2.91 9.83 -5.85
CA LEU A 113 -3.48 11.15 -5.55
C LEU A 113 -2.58 12.27 -6.09
N LEU A 114 -1.28 12.22 -5.81
CA LEU A 114 -0.31 13.23 -6.24
C LEU A 114 -0.14 13.25 -7.76
N ASP A 115 -0.12 12.09 -8.43
CA ASP A 115 -0.06 11.95 -9.88
C ASP A 115 -1.33 12.52 -10.53
N LYS A 116 -2.51 12.23 -9.97
CA LYS A 116 -3.77 12.81 -10.44
C LYS A 116 -3.75 14.34 -10.34
N LEU A 117 -3.28 14.88 -9.22
CA LEU A 117 -3.17 16.33 -9.02
C LEU A 117 -2.15 16.95 -9.96
N GLU A 118 -0.99 16.32 -10.20
CA GLU A 118 0.03 16.82 -11.14
C GLU A 118 -0.50 16.85 -12.57
N ASN A 119 -1.17 15.78 -13.02
CA ASN A 119 -1.74 15.72 -14.37
C ASN A 119 -2.83 16.79 -14.56
N ALA A 120 -3.76 16.93 -13.61
CA ALA A 120 -4.76 17.99 -13.65
C ALA A 120 -4.11 19.38 -13.62
N SER A 121 -3.04 19.55 -12.84
CA SER A 121 -2.28 20.80 -12.77
C SER A 121 -1.57 21.14 -14.08
N GLN A 122 -1.04 20.14 -14.78
CA GLN A 122 -0.47 20.31 -16.11
C GLN A 122 -1.54 20.76 -17.11
N GLU A 123 -2.74 20.18 -17.05
CA GLU A 123 -3.85 20.58 -17.92
C GLU A 123 -4.36 21.99 -17.63
N VAL A 124 -4.47 22.38 -16.34
CA VAL A 124 -4.79 23.75 -15.91
C VAL A 124 -3.81 24.74 -16.53
N LYS A 125 -2.50 24.44 -16.50
CA LYS A 125 -1.46 25.29 -17.10
C LYS A 125 -1.54 25.34 -18.62
N SER A 126 -1.79 24.21 -19.27
CA SER A 126 -1.99 24.16 -20.72
C SER A 126 -3.18 25.01 -21.18
N LYS A 127 -4.22 25.15 -20.32
CA LYS A 127 -5.38 26.00 -20.56
C LYS A 127 -5.20 27.46 -20.10
N ASN A 128 -4.00 27.85 -19.67
CA ASN A 128 -3.68 29.18 -19.11
C ASN A 128 -4.59 29.60 -17.93
N TYR A 129 -5.10 28.62 -17.17
CA TYR A 129 -5.87 28.90 -15.97
C TYR A 129 -4.96 29.01 -14.75
N ASN A 130 -5.42 29.76 -13.75
CA ASN A 130 -4.73 29.87 -12.47
C ASN A 130 -4.75 28.52 -11.74
N LEU A 131 -3.62 28.11 -11.17
CA LEU A 131 -3.45 26.85 -10.45
C LEU A 131 -4.11 26.87 -9.06
N THR A 132 -5.44 26.88 -9.05
CA THR A 132 -6.27 26.88 -7.84
C THR A 132 -6.85 25.48 -7.59
N SER A 133 -7.19 25.18 -6.33
CA SER A 133 -7.83 23.91 -5.96
C SER A 133 -9.14 23.66 -6.70
N VAL A 134 -9.87 24.71 -7.07
CA VAL A 134 -11.11 24.62 -7.84
C VAL A 134 -10.81 24.18 -9.28
N ASN A 135 -9.85 24.85 -9.94
CA ASN A 135 -9.51 24.56 -11.33
C ASN A 135 -8.85 23.18 -11.48
N VAL A 136 -7.95 22.83 -10.57
CA VAL A 136 -7.32 21.49 -10.51
C VAL A 136 -8.36 20.41 -10.23
N GLY A 137 -9.31 20.68 -9.33
CA GLY A 137 -10.39 19.76 -9.00
C GLY A 137 -11.34 19.48 -10.16
N ASN A 138 -11.68 20.52 -10.93
CA ASN A 138 -12.57 20.39 -12.11
C ASN A 138 -11.92 19.67 -13.29
N LEU A 139 -10.58 19.73 -13.41
CA LEU A 139 -9.82 19.07 -14.47
C LEU A 139 -9.27 17.70 -14.06
N CYS A 140 -9.60 17.21 -12.86
CA CYS A 140 -9.36 15.81 -12.53
C CYS A 140 -10.28 14.89 -13.36
N PRO A 141 -9.83 13.68 -13.76
CA PRO A 141 -10.67 12.71 -14.46
C PRO A 141 -11.99 12.38 -13.73
N THR A 142 -11.93 12.40 -12.41
CA THR A 142 -13.09 12.41 -11.52
C THR A 142 -13.10 13.78 -10.84
N PRO A 143 -14.07 14.67 -11.12
CA PRO A 143 -14.10 16.00 -10.53
C PRO A 143 -14.05 15.93 -9.00
N ILE A 144 -13.13 16.66 -8.39
CA ILE A 144 -12.94 16.71 -6.94
C ILE A 144 -13.19 18.14 -6.48
N SER A 145 -13.98 18.33 -5.43
CA SER A 145 -14.19 19.65 -4.86
C SER A 145 -12.91 20.17 -4.17
N ALA A 146 -12.69 21.48 -4.20
CA ALA A 146 -11.60 22.13 -3.47
C ALA A 146 -11.48 21.73 -1.99
N PRO A 147 -12.58 21.64 -1.20
CA PRO A 147 -12.50 21.15 0.18
C PRO A 147 -12.09 19.67 0.26
N ALA A 148 -12.56 18.81 -0.65
CA ALA A 148 -12.17 17.40 -0.67
C ALA A 148 -10.68 17.20 -1.01
N ILE A 149 -10.11 18.05 -1.88
CA ILE A 149 -8.66 18.04 -2.13
C ILE A 149 -7.90 18.40 -0.85
N SER A 150 -8.35 19.43 -0.13
CA SER A 150 -7.70 19.89 1.10
C SER A 150 -7.76 18.83 2.20
N ASP A 151 -8.90 18.15 2.33
CA ASP A 151 -9.10 17.03 3.25
C ASP A 151 -8.20 15.83 2.91
N ALA A 152 -8.18 15.41 1.65
CA ALA A 152 -7.33 14.31 1.18
C ALA A 152 -5.85 14.59 1.43
N LEU A 153 -5.39 15.81 1.14
CA LEU A 153 -4.02 16.23 1.39
C LEU A 153 -3.69 16.23 2.89
N ARG A 154 -4.62 16.67 3.75
CA ARG A 154 -4.44 16.66 5.20
C ARG A 154 -4.37 15.23 5.75
N LYS A 155 -5.24 14.33 5.29
CA LYS A 155 -5.24 12.90 5.66
C LYS A 155 -3.94 12.21 5.26
N HIS A 156 -3.41 12.53 4.08
CA HIS A 156 -2.18 11.93 3.57
C HIS A 156 -0.90 12.70 3.94
N ARG A 157 -0.98 13.71 4.83
CA ARG A 157 0.12 14.64 5.16
C ARG A 157 1.46 13.95 5.42
N LYS A 158 1.51 13.00 6.36
CA LYS A 158 2.76 12.29 6.73
C LYS A 158 3.38 11.57 5.53
N LYS A 159 2.55 10.91 4.72
CA LYS A 159 2.96 10.15 3.53
C LYS A 159 3.46 11.07 2.42
N ILE A 160 2.79 12.21 2.21
CA ILE A 160 3.18 13.22 1.24
C ILE A 160 4.56 13.77 1.57
N LEU A 161 4.83 14.15 2.83
CA LEU A 161 6.13 14.67 3.25
C LEU A 161 7.27 13.68 2.97
N TYR A 162 7.06 12.40 3.29
CA TYR A 162 8.03 11.34 2.99
C TYR A 162 8.29 11.22 1.49
N LEU A 163 7.24 11.13 0.67
CA LEU A 163 7.37 11.01 -0.78
C LEU A 163 8.04 12.23 -1.41
N MET A 164 7.73 13.44 -0.92
CA MET A 164 8.34 14.67 -1.40
C MET A 164 9.83 14.76 -1.07
N LYS A 165 10.29 14.15 0.03
CA LYS A 165 11.72 14.05 0.35
C LYS A 165 12.43 12.96 -0.45
N LYS A 166 11.77 11.81 -0.65
CA LYS A 166 12.33 10.65 -1.35
C LYS A 166 12.42 10.83 -2.86
N HIS A 167 11.48 11.56 -3.46
CA HIS A 167 11.38 11.80 -4.91
C HIS A 167 11.37 13.30 -5.20
N PRO A 168 12.52 14.00 -5.09
CA PRO A 168 12.61 15.43 -5.41
C PRO A 168 12.30 15.76 -6.88
N GLU A 169 12.49 14.80 -7.78
CA GLU A 169 12.26 14.92 -9.22
C GLU A 169 10.79 14.83 -9.63
N LYS A 170 9.92 14.27 -8.78
CA LYS A 170 8.48 14.07 -9.06
C LYS A 170 7.61 15.23 -8.58
N TRP A 171 6.45 15.36 -9.23
CA TRP A 171 5.39 16.35 -8.90
C TRP A 171 5.88 17.80 -8.92
N ARG A 172 6.55 18.16 -10.03
CA ARG A 172 7.30 19.41 -10.15
C ARG A 172 6.39 20.64 -10.16
N ILE A 173 5.19 20.51 -10.73
CA ILE A 173 4.22 21.61 -10.83
C ILE A 173 3.58 21.83 -9.47
N ILE A 174 2.96 20.77 -8.90
CA ILE A 174 2.22 20.93 -7.65
C ILE A 174 3.13 21.28 -6.47
N ARG A 175 4.38 20.81 -6.45
CA ARG A 175 5.33 21.17 -5.39
C ARG A 175 5.69 22.65 -5.40
N LYS A 176 5.69 23.31 -6.56
CA LYS A 176 6.16 24.70 -6.69
C LYS A 176 5.03 25.71 -6.65
N GLU A 177 3.88 25.36 -7.21
CA GLU A 177 2.83 26.33 -7.53
C GLU A 177 1.52 26.02 -6.79
N PHE A 178 1.31 24.79 -6.31
CA PHE A 178 0.04 24.40 -5.70
C PHE A 178 0.00 24.71 -4.21
N ARG A 179 -0.65 25.83 -3.86
CA ARG A 179 -0.74 26.37 -2.49
C ARG A 179 -1.15 25.34 -1.41
N PRO A 180 -2.17 24.49 -1.61
CA PRO A 180 -2.56 23.52 -0.57
C PRO A 180 -1.44 22.53 -0.22
N LEU A 181 -0.66 22.11 -1.22
CA LEU A 181 0.47 21.22 -1.01
C LEU A 181 1.66 21.95 -0.40
N LEU A 182 1.95 23.17 -0.87
CA LEU A 182 2.98 24.04 -0.30
C LEU A 182 2.77 24.27 1.20
N ASN A 183 1.53 24.52 1.63
CA ASN A 183 1.21 24.70 3.05
C ASN A 183 1.54 23.46 3.88
N ILE A 184 1.35 22.26 3.33
CA ILE A 184 1.70 21.01 4.01
C ILE A 184 3.22 20.83 4.13
N ILE A 185 3.96 21.19 3.07
CA ILE A 185 5.42 21.08 3.03
C ILE A 185 6.08 22.13 3.93
N ALA A 186 5.54 23.35 3.97
CA ALA A 186 6.08 24.47 4.73
C ALA A 186 5.88 24.31 6.24
N VAL A 187 4.78 23.69 6.68
CA VAL A 187 4.56 23.38 8.10
C VAL A 187 5.44 22.20 8.46
N LYS A 188 6.69 22.46 8.88
CA LYS A 188 7.58 21.52 9.56
C LYS A 188 6.84 20.89 10.75
N PRO A 189 6.38 19.63 10.69
CA PRO A 189 6.22 18.88 11.92
C PRO A 189 7.63 18.54 12.43
N ASP A 190 7.82 18.35 13.72
CA ASP A 190 9.04 17.74 14.25
C ASP A 190 9.24 16.35 13.61
N LEU A 191 9.98 16.33 12.50
CA LEU A 191 10.26 15.14 11.70
C LEU A 191 11.38 14.31 12.32
N GLU A 192 12.03 14.79 13.38
CA GLU A 192 13.09 14.06 14.08
C GLU A 192 12.56 12.78 14.73
N ASP A 193 11.31 12.75 15.20
CA ASP A 193 10.73 11.55 15.80
C ASP A 193 10.32 10.49 14.75
N TYR A 194 9.97 10.91 13.53
CA TYR A 194 9.54 9.97 12.48
C TYR A 194 10.72 9.17 11.89
N PHE A 195 11.90 9.78 11.78
CA PHE A 195 13.10 9.10 11.27
C PHE A 195 13.82 8.26 12.33
N LYS A 196 13.58 8.50 13.62
CA LYS A 196 14.01 7.59 14.71
C LYS A 196 13.27 6.25 14.66
N PHE A 197 12.00 6.26 14.26
CA PHE A 197 11.15 5.06 14.18
C PHE A 197 11.47 4.14 12.99
N GLU A 198 12.11 4.64 11.93
CA GLU A 198 12.55 3.80 10.78
C GLU A 198 13.99 3.27 10.94
N ARG A 199 14.71 3.63 12.01
CA ARG A 199 16.09 3.17 12.29
C ARG A 199 16.23 2.31 13.55
N SER A 200 15.14 2.07 14.28
CA SER A 200 15.08 1.13 15.41
C SER A 200 14.26 -0.08 15.01
#